data_AF-A0A7K8V314-F1
#
_entry.id   AF-A0A7K8V314-F1
#
_cell.length_a   1.000
_cell.length_b   1.000
_cell.length_c   1.000
_cell.angle_alpha   90.00
_cell.angle_beta   90.00
_cell.angle_gamma   90.00
#
_symmetry.space_group_name_H-M   'P 1'
#
loop_
_entity.id
_entity.type
_entity.pdbx_description
1 polymer ?
#
loop_
_entity_poly.entity_id
_entity_poly.type
_entity_poly.pdbx_seq_one_letter_code
_entity_poly.pdbx_strand_id
1 'polypeptide(L)' 'RFRQCLLALNDTVSNIIGVTFFNLLEVPCFVLEESRECVQWHWWGGCERYGVVALARMVQQSHFHSSPPAE' A
#
# COMPACT_ATOMS: atom_id res chain seq x y z
N ARG A 1 -5.75 5.50 7.03
CA ARG A 1 -5.23 5.97 8.34
C ARG A 1 -4.20 7.08 8.17
N PHE A 2 -3.02 6.82 7.57
CA PHE A 2 -2.00 7.87 7.37
C PHE A 2 -2.52 9.11 6.61
N ARG A 3 -3.16 8.92 5.45
CA ARG A 3 -3.85 9.99 4.71
C ARG A 3 -4.77 10.85 5.58
N GLN A 4 -5.61 10.21 6.40
CA GLN A 4 -6.56 10.91 7.26
C GLN A 4 -5.85 11.71 8.35
N CYS A 5 -4.74 11.20 8.88
CA CYS A 5 -3.92 11.94 9.83
C CYS A 5 -3.32 13.20 9.21
N LEU A 6 -2.80 13.11 7.98
CA LEU A 6 -2.29 14.28 7.26
C LEU A 6 -3.39 15.31 6.99
N LEU A 7 -4.56 14.88 6.53
CA LEU A 7 -5.71 15.77 6.28
C LEU A 7 -6.25 16.40 7.57
N ALA A 8 -6.17 15.71 8.71
CA ALA A 8 -6.64 16.24 9.99
C ALA A 8 -5.70 17.27 10.59
N LEU A 9 -4.38 17.16 10.36
CA LEU A 9 -3.40 18.15 10.78
C LEU A 9 -3.53 19.45 9.98
N ASN A 10 -3.77 19.33 8.67
CA ASN A 10 -4.06 20.46 7.77
C ASN A 10 -3.07 21.64 7.90
N ASP A 11 -1.78 21.32 7.95
CA ASP A 11 -0.69 22.30 7.97
C ASP A 11 0.19 22.16 6.71
N THR A 12 1.14 23.10 6.54
CA THR A 12 2.04 23.11 5.38
C THR A 12 2.85 21.82 5.27
N VAL A 13 3.35 21.30 6.39
CA VAL A 13 4.23 20.13 6.41
C VAL A 13 3.47 18.85 6.03
N SER A 14 2.30 18.62 6.64
CA SER A 14 1.44 17.49 6.36
C SER A 14 0.93 17.49 4.92
N ASN A 15 0.65 18.66 4.35
CA ASN A 15 0.31 18.80 2.93
C ASN A 15 1.46 18.42 2.01
N ILE A 16 2.68 18.91 2.27
CA ILE A 16 3.87 18.53 1.49
C ILE A 16 4.10 17.02 1.57
N ILE A 17 4.06 16.44 2.77
CA ILE A 17 4.22 14.99 2.98
C ILE A 17 3.16 14.21 2.18
N GLY A 18 1.90 14.67 2.21
CA GLY A 18 0.81 14.04 1.48
C GLY A 18 1.03 14.06 -0.04
N VAL A 19 1.36 15.22 -0.61
CA VAL A 19 1.64 15.34 -2.04
C VAL A 19 2.85 14.49 -2.44
N THR A 20 3.95 14.55 -1.68
CA THR A 20 5.15 13.77 -1.98
C THR A 20 4.87 12.28 -1.94
N PHE A 21 4.23 11.79 -0.89
CA PHE A 21 3.99 10.36 -0.71
C PHE A 21 3.02 9.78 -1.75
N PHE A 22 1.89 10.45 -1.98
CA PHE A 22 0.79 9.90 -2.78
C PHE A 22 0.80 10.32 -4.26
N ASN A 23 1.39 11.47 -4.61
CA ASN A 23 1.35 12.01 -5.98
C ASN A 23 2.69 11.98 -6.69
N LEU A 24 3.81 12.24 -5.99
CA LEU A 24 5.14 12.28 -6.62
C LEU A 24 5.82 10.92 -6.57
N LEU A 25 5.90 10.32 -5.39
CA LEU A 25 6.52 9.02 -5.21
C LEU A 25 5.58 7.86 -5.54
N GLU A 26 4.27 8.13 -5.55
CA GLU A 26 3.22 7.14 -5.81
C GLU A 26 3.47 5.83 -5.05
N VAL A 27 3.82 5.94 -3.76
CA VAL A 27 4.24 4.79 -2.94
C VAL A 27 3.13 3.74 -2.94
N PRO A 28 3.39 2.53 -3.46
CA PRO A 28 2.34 1.57 -3.73
C PRO A 28 1.71 1.02 -2.45
N CYS A 29 0.40 0.83 -2.49
CA CYS A 29 -0.33 0.11 -1.45
C CYS A 29 -0.49 -1.36 -1.85
N PHE A 30 -0.53 -2.24 -0.85
CA PHE A 30 -0.92 -3.64 -1.06
C PHE A 30 -1.94 -4.08 -0.02
N VAL A 31 -2.76 -5.03 -0.40
CA VAL A 31 -3.62 -5.78 0.50
C VAL A 31 -3.13 -7.22 0.54
N LEU A 32 -3.25 -7.84 1.70
CA LEU A 32 -3.00 -9.27 1.82
C LEU A 32 -4.27 -10.01 1.42
N GLU A 33 -4.16 -10.88 0.43
CA GLU A 33 -5.23 -11.74 -0.05
C GLU A 33 -4.83 -13.19 0.14
N GLU A 34 -5.76 -14.01 0.62
CA GLU A 34 -5.54 -15.44 0.74
C GLU A 34 -5.51 -16.08 -0.65
N SER A 35 -4.42 -16.76 -0.97
CA SER A 35 -4.30 -17.56 -2.18
C SER A 35 -3.72 -18.93 -1.88
N ARG A 36 -4.09 -19.90 -2.72
CA ARG A 36 -3.60 -21.28 -2.60
C ARG A 36 -2.31 -21.41 -3.40
N GLU A 37 -1.19 -21.28 -2.71
CA GLU A 37 0.14 -21.34 -3.32
C GLU A 37 0.90 -22.60 -2.93
N CYS A 38 1.99 -22.84 -3.65
CA CYS A 38 2.96 -23.83 -3.24
C CYS A 38 3.74 -23.36 -2.02
N VAL A 39 3.59 -24.07 -0.90
CA VAL A 39 4.27 -23.76 0.37
C VAL A 39 5.44 -24.69 0.67
N GLN A 40 5.59 -25.74 -0.14
CA GLN A 40 6.68 -26.69 -0.04
C GLN A 40 7.00 -27.24 -1.43
N TRP A 41 8.25 -27.05 -1.84
CA TRP A 41 8.75 -27.45 -3.15
C TRP A 41 9.56 -28.73 -3.04
N HIS A 42 9.45 -29.59 -4.04
CA HIS A 42 10.43 -30.65 -4.24
C HIS A 42 11.77 -30.03 -4.72
N TRP A 43 12.88 -30.65 -4.33
CA TRP A 43 14.22 -30.15 -4.68
C TRP A 43 14.52 -30.23 -6.19
N TRP A 44 13.91 -31.17 -6.91
CA TRP A 44 14.02 -31.34 -8.36
C TRP A 44 13.00 -30.50 -9.15
N GLY A 45 12.25 -29.64 -8.46
CA GLY A 45 11.16 -28.84 -9.01
C GLY A 45 9.78 -29.48 -8.83
N GLY A 46 8.74 -28.67 -9.02
CA GLY A 46 7.36 -29.06 -8.75
C GLY A 46 6.94 -28.87 -7.28
N CYS A 47 5.63 -28.71 -7.07
CA CYS A 47 5.08 -28.45 -5.74
C CYS A 47 4.75 -29.76 -5.01
N GLU A 48 5.34 -29.95 -3.83
CA GLU A 48 5.03 -31.08 -2.94
C GLU A 48 3.73 -30.83 -2.18
N ARG A 49 3.53 -29.60 -1.70
CA ARG A 49 2.36 -29.26 -0.88
C ARG A 49 1.89 -27.84 -1.14
N TYR A 50 0.59 -27.73 -1.39
CA TYR A 50 -0.12 -26.46 -1.47
C TYR A 50 -0.71 -26.07 -0.11
N GLY A 51 -0.72 -24.78 0.17
CA GLY A 51 -1.29 -24.20 1.39
C GLY A 51 -1.92 -22.85 1.08
N VAL A 52 -2.83 -22.42 1.96
CA VAL A 52 -3.35 -21.05 1.91
C VAL A 52 -2.32 -20.13 2.55
N VAL A 53 -1.91 -19.10 1.82
CA VAL A 53 -0.99 -18.07 2.28
C VAL A 53 -1.54 -16.70 1.96
N ALA A 54 -1.13 -15.70 2.74
CA ALA A 54 -1.43 -14.31 2.47
C ALA A 54 -0.42 -13.75 1.46
N LEU A 55 -0.85 -13.53 0.21
CA LEU A 55 -0.06 -12.84 -0.80
C LEU A 55 -0.39 -11.35 -0.85
N ALA A 56 0.64 -10.54 -1.07
CA ALA A 56 0.46 -9.10 -1.29
C ALA A 56 -0.03 -8.85 -2.72
N ARG A 57 -1.26 -8.34 -2.86
CA ARG A 57 -1.77 -7.79 -4.11
C ARG A 57 -1.66 -6.28 -4.10
N MET A 58 -0.99 -5.74 -5.11
CA MET A 58 -0.84 -4.30 -5.29
C MET A 58 -2.19 -3.65 -5.62
N VAL A 59 -2.41 -2.46 -5.08
CA VAL A 59 -3.62 -1.66 -5.28
C VAL A 59 -3.24 -0.24 -5.62
N GLN A 60 -3.91 0.34 -6.61
CA GLN A 60 -3.68 1.72 -7.00
C GLN A 60 -4.11 2.67 -5.87
N GLN A 61 -3.21 3.53 -5.39
CA GLN A 61 -3.59 4.61 -4.49
C GLN A 61 -4.32 5.74 -5.23
N SER A 62 -5.24 6.40 -4.55
CA SER A 62 -5.80 7.68 -5.01
C SER A 62 -4.81 8.82 -4.77
N HIS A 63 -4.88 9.87 -5.57
CA HIS A 63 -4.10 11.08 -5.35
C HIS A 63 -4.46 11.74 -4.01
N PHE A 64 -3.50 12.42 -3.40
CA PHE A 64 -3.70 13.27 -2.23
C PHE A 64 -4.15 14.66 -2.67
N HIS A 65 -5.27 15.11 -2.10
CA HIS A 65 -5.86 16.42 -2.31
C HIS A 65 -5.83 17.18 -0.98
N SER A 66 -4.98 18.18 -0.88
CA SER A 66 -4.96 19.11 0.26
C SER A 66 -5.90 20.29 0.00
N SER A 67 -6.64 20.73 1.01
CA SER A 67 -7.20 22.09 1.04
C SER A 67 -6.07 23.11 1.17
N PRO A 68 -6.13 24.27 0.50
CA PRO A 68 -5.19 25.35 0.78
C PRO A 68 -5.28 25.74 2.26
N PRO A 69 -4.14 26.07 2.91
CA PRO A 69 -4.15 26.51 4.30
C PRO A 69 -5.06 27.74 4.43
N ALA A 70 -5.92 27.74 5.46
CA ALA A 70 -6.68 28.93 5.81
C ALA A 70 -5.68 30.02 6.23
N GLU A 71 -5.79 31.19 5.60
CA GLU A 71 -4.98 32.39 5.87
C GLU A 71 -5.19 32.91 7.30
#